data_AF-A0AB37JCN3-F1
#
_entry.id   AF-A0AB37JCN3-F1
#
_cell.length_a   1.000
_cell.length_b   1.000
_cell.length_c   1.000
_cell.angle_alpha   90.00
_cell.angle_beta   90.00
_cell.angle_gamma   90.00
#
_symmetry.space_group_name_H-M   'P 1'
#
loop_
_entity.id
_entity.type
_entity.pdbx_description
1 polymer ?
#
loop_
_entity_poly.entity_id
_entity_poly.type
_entity_poly.pdbx_seq_one_letter_code
_entity_poly.pdbx_strand_id
1 'polypeptide(L)'
;MKGIFKYCVILKVIYPWLEEAFWQLKEISYPDVFLINATKDIIMFMYDDRGCEVIAKNKETIRNLYEKYKKWILDYERESIDNLFK
;
A
#
# COMPACT_ATOMS: atom_id res chain seq x y z
N MET A 1 -6.83 23.07 4.28
CA MET A 1 -6.72 21.60 4.34
C MET A 1 -5.25 21.24 4.17
N LYS A 2 -4.54 20.89 5.25
CA LYS A 2 -3.11 20.56 5.20
C LYS A 2 -2.96 19.04 5.05
N GLY A 3 -2.42 18.64 3.90
CA GLY A 3 -1.76 17.36 3.59
C GLY A 3 -2.39 16.10 4.15
N ILE A 4 -3.26 15.44 3.38
CA ILE A 4 -3.46 13.99 3.51
C ILE A 4 -2.27 13.36 2.80
N PHE A 5 -1.39 12.69 3.55
CA PHE A 5 -0.28 11.96 2.96
C PHE A 5 -0.77 10.57 2.57
N LYS A 6 -0.71 10.28 1.28
CA LYS A 6 -1.00 8.98 0.69
C LYS A 6 0.29 8.16 0.75
N TYR A 7 0.34 7.11 1.56
CA TYR A 7 1.48 6.20 1.56
C TYR A 7 1.05 4.90 0.88
N CYS A 8 1.73 4.58 -0.21
CA CYS A 8 1.47 3.36 -0.95
C CYS A 8 2.27 2.23 -0.28
N VAL A 9 1.62 1.19 0.24
CA VAL A 9 2.31 -0.01 0.75
C VAL A 9 1.85 -1.19 -0.08
N ILE A 10 2.24 -1.20 -1.35
CA ILE A 10 1.82 -2.26 -2.27
C ILE A 10 2.49 -3.57 -1.85
N LEU A 11 1.78 -4.36 -1.05
CA LEU A 11 2.15 -5.73 -0.66
C LEU A 11 2.03 -6.64 -1.89
N LYS A 12 3.03 -6.62 -2.79
CA LYS A 12 3.06 -7.55 -3.92
C LYS A 12 3.38 -8.95 -3.41
N VAL A 13 2.37 -9.77 -3.17
CA VAL A 13 2.53 -11.23 -3.08
C VAL A 13 2.36 -11.77 -4.50
N ILE A 14 3.42 -11.77 -5.30
CA ILE A 14 3.36 -12.41 -6.63
C ILE A 14 4.29 -13.60 -6.67
N TYR A 15 3.68 -14.77 -6.88
CA TYR A 15 4.33 -15.93 -7.45
C TYR A 15 4.80 -15.57 -8.87
N PRO A 16 6.11 -15.65 -9.19
CA PRO A 16 6.67 -15.22 -10.48
C PRO A 16 6.11 -15.92 -11.73
N TRP A 17 5.33 -16.99 -11.57
CA TRP A 17 4.82 -17.83 -12.66
C TRP A 17 3.37 -17.52 -13.07
N LEU A 18 2.75 -16.47 -12.52
CA LEU A 18 1.33 -16.17 -12.69
C LEU A 18 1.05 -14.80 -13.35
N GLU A 19 2.07 -14.06 -13.79
CA GLU A 19 1.87 -12.76 -14.45
C GLU A 19 1.39 -12.90 -15.91
N GLU A 20 1.84 -13.90 -16.66
CA GLU A 20 1.42 -14.08 -18.06
C GLU A 20 -0.02 -14.60 -18.22
N ALA A 21 -0.54 -15.32 -17.22
CA ALA A 21 -1.91 -15.86 -17.23
C ALA A 21 -2.98 -14.83 -16.79
N PHE A 22 -2.64 -13.88 -15.92
CA PHE A 22 -3.61 -12.93 -15.36
C PHE A 22 -3.99 -11.81 -16.33
N TRP A 23 -3.10 -11.38 -17.22
CA TRP A 23 -3.42 -10.34 -18.22
C TRP A 23 -4.50 -10.78 -19.23
N GLN A 24 -4.75 -12.09 -19.37
CA GLN A 24 -5.79 -12.62 -20.26
C GLN A 24 -7.15 -12.84 -19.56
N LEU A 25 -7.21 -12.82 -18.23
CA LEU A 25 -8.47 -12.89 -17.46
C LEU A 25 -8.98 -11.48 -17.18
N LYS A 26 -9.35 -10.82 -18.27
CA LYS A 26 -10.09 -9.56 -18.28
C LYS A 26 -11.48 -9.86 -17.66
N GLU A 27 -11.77 -9.28 -16.49
CA GLU A 27 -13.10 -9.14 -15.82
C GLU A 27 -13.23 -9.62 -14.35
N ILE A 28 -12.15 -9.76 -13.58
CA ILE A 28 -12.31 -9.78 -12.11
C ILE A 28 -12.32 -8.33 -11.61
N SER A 29 -13.53 -7.76 -11.47
CA SER A 29 -13.70 -6.48 -10.78
C SER A 29 -13.58 -6.71 -9.28
N TYR A 30 -12.48 -6.27 -8.69
CA TYR A 30 -12.35 -6.23 -7.24
C TYR A 30 -13.15 -5.05 -6.67
N PRO A 31 -13.88 -5.24 -5.56
CA PRO A 31 -14.53 -4.13 -4.89
C PRO A 31 -13.48 -3.24 -4.22
N ASP A 32 -13.71 -1.93 -4.19
CA ASP A 32 -12.89 -1.01 -3.42
C ASP A 32 -13.15 -1.24 -1.92
N VAL A 33 -12.16 -1.76 -1.19
CA VAL A 33 -12.29 -2.06 0.25
C VAL A 33 -11.43 -1.11 1.08
N PHE A 34 -12.08 -0.36 1.96
CA PHE A 34 -11.43 0.54 2.91
C PHE A 34 -11.54 0.01 4.34
N LEU A 35 -10.40 -0.15 5.02
CA LEU A 35 -10.35 -0.38 6.47
C LEU A 35 -10.00 0.95 7.16
N ILE A 36 -10.92 1.46 7.97
CA ILE A 36 -10.77 2.76 8.62
C ILE A 36 -10.53 2.54 10.12
N ASN A 37 -9.36 2.94 10.60
CA ASN A 37 -9.08 3.04 12.02
C ASN A 37 -9.15 4.49 12.48
N ALA A 38 -10.35 4.90 12.90
CA ALA A 38 -10.61 6.27 13.36
C ALA A 38 -9.80 6.65 14.61
N THR A 39 -9.50 5.71 15.50
CA THR A 39 -8.72 6.00 16.72
C THR A 39 -7.25 6.31 16.44
N LYS A 40 -6.73 5.83 15.30
CA LYS A 40 -5.33 6.00 14.91
C LYS A 40 -5.17 6.95 13.73
N ASP A 41 -6.24 7.52 13.18
CA ASP A 41 -6.21 8.32 11.95
C ASP A 41 -5.52 7.60 10.76
N ILE A 42 -5.80 6.30 10.60
CA ILE A 42 -5.28 5.46 9.50
C ILE A 42 -6.43 4.95 8.64
N ILE A 43 -6.27 5.03 7.32
CA ILE A 43 -7.11 4.36 6.33
C ILE A 43 -6.23 3.39 5.56
N MET A 44 -6.67 2.14 5.41
CA MET A 44 -6.05 1.20 4.49
C MET A 44 -6.99 0.95 3.33
N PHE A 45 -6.51 1.15 2.10
CA PHE A 45 -7.25 0.82 0.89
C PHE A 45 -6.67 -0.48 0.31
N MET A 46 -7.46 -1.54 0.30
CA MET A 46 -7.12 -2.81 -0.32
C MET A 46 -7.79 -2.88 -1.70
N TYR A 47 -6.96 -3.05 -2.73
CA TYR A 47 -7.41 -3.03 -4.13
C TYR A 47 -7.61 -4.45 -4.66
N ASP A 48 -6.74 -5.38 -4.26
CA ASP A 48 -6.80 -6.83 -4.52
C ASP A 48 -5.62 -7.56 -3.82
N ASP A 49 -5.29 -8.77 -4.27
CA ASP A 49 -4.16 -9.59 -3.81
C ASP A 49 -2.77 -9.02 -4.15
N ARG A 50 -2.69 -7.94 -4.95
CA ARG A 50 -1.44 -7.27 -5.31
C ARG A 50 -0.96 -6.29 -4.25
N GLY A 51 -1.82 -5.88 -3.31
CA GLY A 51 -1.42 -5.07 -2.16
C GLY A 51 -2.44 -4.05 -1.66
N CYS A 52 -1.95 -3.10 -0.85
CA CYS A 52 -2.78 -2.05 -0.26
C CYS A 52 -2.09 -0.69 -0.26
N GLU A 53 -2.84 0.35 0.07
CA GLU A 53 -2.30 1.65 0.41
C GLU A 53 -2.62 1.97 1.86
N VAL A 54 -1.70 2.63 2.55
CA VAL A 54 -1.86 3.09 3.93
C VAL A 54 -1.85 4.62 3.94
N ILE A 55 -2.99 5.22 4.22
CA ILE A 55 -3.16 6.66 4.25
C ILE A 55 -3.21 7.10 5.71
N ALA A 56 -2.39 8.08 6.07
CA ALA A 56 -2.36 8.63 7.41
C ALA A 56 -2.13 10.14 7.37
N LYS A 57 -2.66 10.82 8.38
CA LYS A 57 -2.47 12.28 8.52
C LYS A 57 -1.04 12.64 8.93
N ASN A 58 -0.33 11.74 9.60
CA ASN A 58 1.02 11.94 10.10
C ASN A 58 1.88 10.71 9.76
N LYS A 59 3.08 10.93 9.20
CA LYS A 59 4.04 9.86 8.90
C LYS A 59 4.43 9.06 10.14
N GLU A 60 4.52 9.72 11.30
CA GLU A 60 4.91 9.06 12.56
C GLU A 60 3.89 8.00 13.00
N THR A 61 2.60 8.23 12.72
CA THR A 61 1.52 7.28 13.00
C THR A 61 1.72 5.93 12.31
N ILE A 62 2.40 5.92 11.16
CA ILE A 62 2.65 4.73 10.35
C ILE A 62 4.14 4.36 10.27
N ARG A 63 5.02 5.02 11.03
CA ARG A 63 6.46 4.70 11.07
C ARG A 63 6.70 3.23 11.41
N ASN A 64 5.97 2.72 12.41
CA ASN A 64 6.06 1.31 12.80
C ASN A 64 5.65 0.36 11.66
N LEU A 65 4.68 0.76 10.83
CA LEU A 65 4.29 -0.02 9.65
C LEU A 65 5.37 0.03 8.58
N TYR A 66 5.92 1.22 8.30
CA TYR A 66 7.04 1.37 7.38
C TYR A 66 8.24 0.52 7.81
N GLU A 67 8.70 0.62 9.05
CA GLU A 67 9.87 -0.13 9.53
C GLU A 67 9.68 -1.65 9.42
N LYS A 68 8.46 -2.12 9.72
CA LYS A 68 8.09 -3.55 9.65
C LYS A 68 7.95 -4.06 8.21
N TYR A 69 7.37 -3.27 7.32
CA TYR A 69 6.97 -3.69 5.97
C TYR A 69 7.78 -3.05 4.83
N LYS A 70 8.83 -2.26 5.12
CA LYS A 70 9.64 -1.58 4.08
C LYS A 70 10.20 -2.49 2.98
N LYS A 71 10.43 -3.77 3.30
CA LYS A 71 10.89 -4.78 2.32
C LYS A 71 9.86 -5.08 1.23
N TRP A 72 8.59 -4.80 1.51
CA TRP A 72 7.45 -5.08 0.63
C TRP A 72 7.12 -3.88 -0.25
N ILE A 73 7.74 -2.71 -0.01
CA ILE A 73 7.61 -1.54 -0.86
C ILE A 73 8.25 -1.85 -2.22
N LEU A 74 7.54 -1.50 -3.30
CA LEU A 74 8.00 -1.66 -4.66
C LEU A 74 9.28 -0.86 -4.91
N ASP A 75 10.22 -1.43 -5.67
CA ASP A 75 11.54 -0.85 -5.84
C ASP A 75 11.52 0.57 -6.40
N TYR A 76 10.56 0.88 -7.29
CA TYR A 76 10.41 2.22 -7.87
C TYR A 76 9.87 3.28 -6.89
N GLU A 77 9.12 2.87 -5.86
CA GLU A 77 8.58 3.77 -4.82
C GLU A 77 9.47 3.85 -3.58
N ARG A 78 10.36 2.86 -3.42
CA ARG A 78 11.18 2.67 -2.23
C ARG A 78 12.03 3.88 -1.90
N GLU A 79 12.74 4.46 -2.86
CA GLU A 79 13.61 5.61 -2.60
C GLU A 79 12.81 6.81 -2.08
N SER A 80 11.64 7.08 -2.68
CA SER A 80 10.76 8.18 -2.27
C SER A 80 10.24 7.98 -0.84
N ILE A 81 9.79 6.76 -0.53
CA ILE A 81 9.27 6.43 0.79
C ILE A 81 10.40 6.42 1.83
N ASP A 82 11.56 5.86 1.52
CA ASP A 82 12.71 5.87 2.40
C ASP A 82 13.13 7.31 2.74
N ASN A 83 13.16 8.21 1.75
CA ASN A 83 13.44 9.64 1.96
C ASN A 83 12.40 10.34 2.83
N LEU A 84 11.14 9.89 2.79
CA LEU A 84 10.07 10.43 3.62
C LEU A 84 10.21 10.03 5.10
N PHE A 85 10.79 8.85 5.36
CA PHE A 85 10.97 8.31 6.71
C PHE A 85 12.38 8.50 7.30
N LYS A 86 13.35 8.99 6.51
CA LYS A 86 14.57 9.64 7.01
C LYS A 86 14.21 10.81 7.93
#